data_AF-A0A3B0UZ41-F1
#
_entry.id   AF-A0A3B0UZ41-F1
#
_cell.length_a   1.000
_cell.length_b   1.000
_cell.length_c   1.000
_cell.angle_alpha   90.00
_cell.angle_beta   90.00
_cell.angle_gamma   90.00
#
_symmetry.space_group_name_H-M   'P 1'
#
loop_
_entity.id
_entity.type
_entity.pdbx_description
1 polymer ?
#
loop_
_entity_poly.entity_id
_entity_poly.type
_entity_poly.pdbx_seq_one_letter_code
_entity_poly.pdbx_strand_id
1 'polypeptide(L)'
;MKMGQLFEKEPSQWGLRGDPYLWQELKETLQDVDVPFTVTAVQNLLASTYEALTGRSILDDEHFYMERFDHGGMSRGMINPNF
;
A
#
# COMPACT_ATOMS: atom_id res chain seq x y z
N MET A 1 -15.33 12.50 -3.70
CA MET A 1 -14.19 11.67 -4.16
C MET A 1 -13.89 10.68 -3.06
N LYS A 2 -13.65 9.42 -3.41
CA LYS A 2 -13.28 8.37 -2.46
C LYS A 2 -11.76 8.16 -2.47
N MET A 3 -11.21 7.73 -1.34
CA MET A 3 -9.79 7.45 -1.19
C MET A 3 -9.32 6.36 -2.17
N GLY A 4 -10.13 5.32 -2.41
CA GLY A 4 -9.81 4.28 -3.40
C GLY A 4 -9.62 4.81 -4.83
N GLN A 5 -10.19 5.96 -5.18
CA GLN A 5 -9.97 6.58 -6.50
C GLN A 5 -8.54 7.08 -6.68
N LEU A 6 -7.81 7.36 -5.58
CA LEU A 6 -6.39 7.72 -5.63
C LEU A 6 -5.51 6.55 -6.07
N PHE A 7 -6.03 5.32 -5.97
CA PHE A 7 -5.33 4.08 -6.32
C PHE A 7 -5.72 3.55 -7.71
N GLU A 8 -6.57 4.25 -8.47
CA GLU A 8 -6.93 3.86 -9.84
C GLU A 8 -5.75 3.91 -10.80
N LYS A 9 -4.81 4.84 -10.56
CA LYS A 9 -3.58 4.95 -11.33
C LYS A 9 -2.45 4.23 -10.60
N GLU A 10 -2.18 3.01 -11.03
CA GLU A 10 -1.05 2.22 -10.56
C GLU A 10 0.30 2.87 -10.94
N PRO A 11 1.36 2.65 -10.15
CA PRO A 11 2.74 2.91 -10.55
C PRO A 11 3.10 2.26 -11.88
N SER A 12 3.92 2.92 -12.68
CA SER A 12 4.38 2.38 -13.97
C SER A 12 5.31 1.17 -13.82
N GLN A 13 5.89 0.99 -12.64
CA GLN A 13 6.79 -0.10 -12.30
C GLN A 13 6.65 -0.46 -10.84
N TRP A 14 6.88 -1.74 -10.53
CA TRP A 14 6.91 -2.28 -9.17
C TRP A 14 8.34 -2.64 -8.81
N GLY A 15 8.75 -2.41 -7.57
CA GLY A 15 10.08 -2.77 -7.09
C GLY A 15 10.19 -4.26 -6.78
N LEU A 16 9.18 -4.81 -6.10
CA LEU A 16 9.08 -6.20 -5.70
C LEU A 16 7.68 -6.76 -5.99
N ARG A 17 7.55 -8.10 -5.92
CA ARG A 17 6.33 -8.80 -6.34
C ARG A 17 5.17 -8.69 -5.36
N GLY A 18 5.43 -8.30 -4.11
CA GLY A 18 4.43 -8.00 -3.10
C GLY A 18 3.77 -6.63 -3.27
N ASP A 19 4.46 -5.67 -3.91
CA ASP A 19 3.99 -4.28 -4.08
C ASP A 19 2.58 -4.18 -4.70
N PRO A 20 2.27 -4.84 -5.84
CA PRO A 20 0.93 -4.74 -6.43
C PRO A 20 -0.17 -5.29 -5.51
N TYR A 21 0.14 -6.28 -4.66
CA TYR A 21 -0.84 -6.83 -3.72
C TYR A 21 -1.09 -5.87 -2.57
N LEU A 22 -0.05 -5.23 -2.03
CA LEU A 22 -0.23 -4.19 -1.01
C LEU A 22 -1.00 -2.98 -1.56
N TRP A 23 -0.71 -2.56 -2.79
CA TRP A 23 -1.47 -1.51 -3.47
C TRP A 23 -2.96 -1.85 -3.58
N GLN A 24 -3.26 -3.08 -3.98
CA GLN A 24 -4.64 -3.54 -4.10
C GLN A 24 -5.34 -3.62 -2.73
N GLU A 25 -4.68 -4.12 -1.68
CA GLU A 25 -5.24 -4.12 -0.32
C GLU A 25 -5.50 -2.70 0.20
N LEU A 26 -4.60 -1.75 -0.06
CA LEU A 26 -4.80 -0.33 0.29
C LEU A 26 -6.03 0.23 -0.43
N LYS A 27 -6.15 -0.02 -1.74
CA LYS A 27 -7.29 0.40 -2.55
C LYS A 27 -8.61 -0.17 -2.02
N GLU A 28 -8.66 -1.46 -1.76
CA GLU A 28 -9.86 -2.15 -1.27
C GLU A 28 -10.26 -1.67 0.13
N THR A 29 -9.28 -1.47 1.02
CA THR A 29 -9.52 -0.97 2.38
C THR A 29 -10.07 0.45 2.37
N LEU A 30 -9.66 1.27 1.40
CA LEU A 30 -10.00 2.69 1.30
C LEU A 30 -11.12 3.00 0.28
N GLN A 31 -11.72 1.99 -0.36
CA GLN A 31 -12.63 2.18 -1.50
C GLN A 31 -13.86 3.02 -1.17
N ASP A 32 -14.40 2.89 0.04
CA ASP A 32 -15.62 3.59 0.49
C ASP A 32 -15.33 4.81 1.38
N VAL A 33 -14.06 5.05 1.72
CA VAL A 33 -13.65 6.15 2.60
C VAL A 33 -13.66 7.47 1.83
N ASP A 34 -14.35 8.49 2.35
CA ASP A 34 -14.33 9.82 1.74
C ASP A 34 -12.94 10.46 1.89
N VAL A 35 -12.49 11.16 0.85
CA VAL A 35 -11.22 11.89 0.90
C VAL A 35 -11.32 13.02 1.93
N PRO A 36 -10.43 13.05 2.95
CA PRO A 36 -10.38 14.13 3.92
C PRO A 36 -10.13 15.51 3.29
N PHE A 37 -10.59 16.57 3.97
CA PHE A 37 -10.47 17.95 3.47
C PHE A 37 -9.04 18.52 3.48
N THR A 38 -8.08 17.86 4.15
CA THR A 38 -6.70 18.35 4.27
C THR A 38 -5.70 17.29 3.87
N VAL A 39 -4.60 17.73 3.24
CA VAL A 39 -3.49 16.86 2.82
C VAL A 39 -2.92 16.07 4.01
N THR A 40 -2.75 16.72 5.16
CA THR A 40 -2.28 16.05 6.39
C THR A 40 -3.22 14.94 6.84
N ALA A 41 -4.54 15.14 6.75
CA ALA A 41 -5.49 14.09 7.09
C ALA A 41 -5.45 12.93 6.09
N VAL A 42 -5.25 13.21 4.79
CA VAL A 42 -5.01 12.16 3.77
C VAL A 42 -3.75 11.37 4.10
N GLN A 43 -2.64 12.05 4.39
CA GLN A 43 -1.36 11.42 4.74
C GLN A 43 -1.47 10.54 5.98
N ASN A 44 -2.12 11.03 7.04
CA ASN A 44 -2.33 10.26 8.27
C ASN A 44 -3.21 9.04 8.05
N LEU A 45 -4.26 9.16 7.23
CA LEU A 45 -5.13 8.05 6.88
C LEU A 45 -4.36 6.99 6.08
N LEU A 46 -3.57 7.39 5.09
CA LEU A 46 -2.72 6.48 4.32
C LEU A 46 -1.68 5.78 5.20
N ALA A 47 -0.96 6.53 6.05
CA ALA A 47 0.05 6.00 6.94
C ALA A 47 -0.54 4.98 7.93
N SER A 48 -1.66 5.32 8.58
CA SER A 48 -2.33 4.40 9.53
C SER A 48 -2.91 3.16 8.85
N THR A 49 -3.44 3.29 7.63
CA THR A 49 -3.92 2.13 6.86
C THR A 49 -2.77 1.24 6.44
N TYR A 50 -1.68 1.82 5.95
CA TYR A 50 -0.45 1.10 5.61
C TYR A 50 0.08 0.32 6.81
N GLU A 51 0.20 0.97 7.97
CA GLU A 51 0.67 0.33 9.20
C GLU A 51 -0.27 -0.77 9.68
N ALA A 52 -1.59 -0.56 9.60
CA ALA A 52 -2.58 -1.58 9.94
C ALA A 52 -2.47 -2.83 9.05
N LEU A 53 -2.17 -2.67 7.75
CA LEU A 53 -2.01 -3.79 6.82
C LEU A 53 -0.66 -4.49 6.97
N THR A 54 0.42 -3.72 7.13
CA THR A 54 1.80 -4.23 7.04
C THR A 54 2.46 -4.51 8.39
N GLY A 55 1.95 -3.91 9.46
CA GLY A 55 2.61 -3.85 10.76
C GLY A 55 3.88 -3.00 10.77
N ARG A 56 4.09 -2.15 9.75
CA ARG A 56 5.28 -1.30 9.56
C ARG A 56 4.92 0.14 9.29
N SER A 57 5.83 1.04 9.63
CA SER A 57 5.64 2.46 9.31
C SER A 57 5.76 2.67 7.80
N ILE A 58 4.93 3.54 7.24
CA ILE A 58 5.07 3.98 5.83
C ILE A 58 6.38 4.75 5.59
N LEU A 59 7.07 5.15 6.66
CA LEU A 59 8.36 5.83 6.60
C LEU A 59 9.56 4.86 6.62
N ASP A 60 9.33 3.57 6.85
CA ASP A 60 10.39 2.57 6.81
C ASP A 60 10.77 2.30 5.34
N ASP A 61 12.05 2.39 5.01
CA ASP A 61 12.57 2.20 3.64
C ASP A 61 13.08 0.78 3.38
N GLU A 62 13.11 -0.07 4.41
CA GLU A 62 13.58 -1.46 4.32
C GLU A 62 12.59 -2.36 3.58
N HIS A 63 13.11 -3.21 2.69
CA HIS A 63 12.31 -4.28 2.11
C HIS A 63 11.87 -5.28 3.18
N PHE A 64 10.62 -5.74 3.10
CA PHE A 64 10.09 -6.72 4.05
C PHE A 64 9.21 -7.75 3.35
N TYR A 65 8.99 -8.86 4.05
CA TYR A 65 8.22 -9.99 3.54
C TYR A 65 6.83 -10.03 4.16
N MET A 66 5.83 -10.32 3.33
CA MET A 66 4.47 -10.59 3.77
C MET A 66 4.02 -11.94 3.22
N GLU A 67 3.78 -12.88 4.12
CA GLU A 67 3.44 -14.26 3.76
C GLU A 67 2.18 -14.36 2.89
N ARG A 68 1.17 -13.53 3.17
CA ARG A 68 -0.07 -13.52 2.39
C ARG A 68 0.09 -13.02 0.94
N PHE A 69 1.22 -12.41 0.60
CA PHE A 69 1.55 -12.01 -0.78
C PHE A 69 2.51 -13.00 -1.45
N ASP A 70 2.87 -14.09 -0.78
CA ASP A 70 3.72 -15.12 -1.36
C ASP A 70 2.91 -16.07 -2.25
N HIS A 71 2.96 -15.79 -3.56
CA HIS A 71 2.41 -16.65 -4.61
C HIS A 71 3.50 -17.45 -5.35
N GLY A 72 4.69 -17.59 -4.75
CA GLY A 72 5.83 -18.30 -5.32
C GLY A 72 6.68 -17.48 -6.30
N GLY A 73 7.77 -18.09 -6.79
CA GLY A 73 8.74 -17.46 -7.70
C GLY A 73 9.87 -16.67 -7.01
N MET A 74 10.69 -15.97 -7.78
CA MET A 74 11.74 -15.09 -7.23
C MET A 74 11.09 -13.85 -6.60
N SER A 75 11.58 -13.43 -5.43
CA SER A 75 11.07 -12.33 -4.61
C SER A 75 9.70 -12.51 -3.95
N ARG A 76 8.92 -13.56 -4.28
CA ARG A 76 7.78 -14.03 -3.46
C ARG A 76 6.84 -12.87 -3.02
N GLY A 77 6.47 -12.81 -1.74
CA GLY A 77 5.71 -11.71 -1.13
C GLY A 77 6.55 -10.57 -0.58
N MET A 78 7.76 -10.33 -1.13
CA MET A 78 8.59 -9.19 -0.71
C MET A 78 8.00 -7.87 -1.19
N ILE A 79 8.12 -6.83 -0.37
CA ILE A 79 7.62 -5.48 -0.62
C ILE A 79 8.79 -4.49 -0.63
N ASN A 80 8.77 -3.59 -1.60
CA ASN A 80 9.58 -2.38 -1.62
C ASN A 80 8.67 -1.20 -1.21
N PRO A 81 8.90 -0.57 -0.05
CA PRO A 81 8.03 0.52 0.42
C PRO A 81 8.10 1.81 -0.43
N ASN A 82 8.98 1.88 -1.43
CA ASN A 82 9.24 3.08 -2.24
C ASN A 82 8.50 3.12 -3.60
N PHE A 83 7.31 2.52 -3.72
CA PHE A 83 6.51 2.52 -4.95
C PHE A 83 5.61 3.75 -5.11
#